data_AF-A0A1F7H0X3-F1
#
_entry.id   AF-A0A1F7H0X3-F1
#
_cell.length_a   1.000
_cell.length_b   1.000
_cell.length_c   1.000
_cell.angle_alpha   90.00
_cell.angle_beta   90.00
_cell.angle_gamma   90.00
#
_symmetry.space_group_name_H-M   'P 1'
#
loop_
_entity.id
_entity.type
_entity.pdbx_description
1 polymer ?
#
loop_
_entity_poly.entity_id
_entity_poly.type
_entity_poly.pdbx_seq_one_letter_code
_entity_poly.pdbx_strand_id
1 'polypeptide(L)'
;MSAFAYPFLLKIFLSIVFATGFLAVVYAILSSKSVGGKLGQGLKKVAAGAIFHILLLIILLIIELKQSTVIPVEDLRIFFIGTNIFGSVLLILGFIQIYRIGKELKLFY
;
A
#
# COMPACT_ATOMS: atom_id res chain seq x y z
N MET A 1 1.14 20.06 23.38
CA MET A 1 -0.06 19.78 22.55
C MET A 1 -1.05 19.01 23.40
N SER A 2 -2.28 19.48 23.55
CA SER A 2 -3.28 18.81 24.39
C SER A 2 -3.54 17.38 23.87
N ALA A 3 -3.68 16.42 24.78
CA ALA A 3 -3.89 14.99 24.49
C ALA A 3 -5.09 14.70 23.56
N PHE A 4 -5.97 15.68 23.36
CA PHE A 4 -7.12 15.63 22.44
C PHE A 4 -6.75 15.79 20.96
N ALA A 5 -5.67 16.48 20.62
CA ALA A 5 -5.30 16.75 19.22
C ALA A 5 -4.71 15.51 18.52
N TYR A 6 -4.01 14.66 19.26
CA TYR A 6 -3.34 13.47 18.73
C TYR A 6 -4.28 12.44 18.08
N PRO A 7 -5.36 11.97 18.75
CA PRO A 7 -6.26 10.97 18.16
C PRO A 7 -7.07 11.51 16.97
N PHE A 8 -7.39 12.81 16.95
CA PHE A 8 -8.10 13.43 15.84
C PHE A 8 -7.21 13.58 14.59
N LEU A 9 -6.00 14.10 14.78
CA LEU A 9 -5.03 14.23 13.69
C LEU A 9 -4.67 12.86 13.10
N LEU A 10 -4.45 11.86 13.95
CA LEU A 10 -4.16 10.50 13.52
C LEU A 10 -5.25 9.94 12.57
N LYS A 11 -6.53 10.13 12.90
CA LYS A 11 -7.65 9.70 12.04
C LYS A 11 -7.65 10.41 10.69
N ILE A 12 -7.39 11.73 10.67
CA ILE A 12 -7.29 12.50 9.42
C ILE A 12 -6.14 11.98 8.56
N PHE A 13 -4.95 11.83 9.14
CA PHE A 13 -3.78 11.30 8.43
C PHE A 13 -4.04 9.91 7.87
N LEU A 14 -4.59 8.99 8.68
CA LEU A 14 -4.95 7.65 8.22
C LEU A 14 -5.96 7.68 7.06
N SER A 15 -6.94 8.59 7.11
CA SER A 15 -7.93 8.77 6.05
C SER A 15 -7.31 9.28 4.75
N ILE A 16 -6.40 10.25 4.85
CA ILE A 16 -5.67 10.80 3.69
C ILE A 16 -4.76 9.73 3.07
N VAL A 17 -4.00 8.99 3.89
CA VAL A 17 -3.11 7.92 3.42
C VAL A 17 -3.94 6.81 2.74
N PHE A 18 -5.09 6.45 3.31
CA PHE A 18 -6.00 5.49 2.70
C PHE A 18 -6.53 5.97 1.35
N ALA A 19 -7.04 7.21 1.28
CA ALA A 19 -7.59 7.77 0.04
C ALA A 19 -6.53 7.89 -1.06
N THR A 20 -5.35 8.41 -0.73
CA THR A 20 -4.22 8.53 -1.68
C THR A 20 -3.69 7.16 -2.10
N GLY A 21 -3.57 6.20 -1.19
CA GLY A 21 -3.20 4.82 -1.51
C GLY A 21 -4.20 4.15 -2.44
N PHE A 22 -5.51 4.30 -2.17
CA PHE A 22 -6.57 3.77 -3.02
C PHE A 22 -6.50 4.35 -4.44
N LEU A 23 -6.35 5.67 -4.57
CA LEU A 23 -6.16 6.32 -5.86
C LEU A 23 -4.92 5.79 -6.58
N ALA A 24 -3.78 5.67 -5.87
CA ALA A 24 -2.56 5.13 -6.45
C ALA A 24 -2.74 3.71 -7.00
N VAL A 25 -3.48 2.84 -6.29
CA VAL A 25 -3.84 1.50 -6.78
C VAL A 25 -4.69 1.58 -8.05
N VAL A 26 -5.74 2.39 -8.05
CA VAL A 26 -6.62 2.55 -9.22
C VAL A 26 -5.82 3.03 -10.43
N TYR A 27 -5.01 4.07 -10.27
CA TYR A 27 -4.16 4.60 -11.34
C TYR A 27 -3.16 3.54 -11.82
N ALA A 28 -2.46 2.84 -10.92
CA ALA A 28 -1.52 1.79 -11.31
C ALA A 28 -2.21 0.68 -12.12
N ILE A 29 -3.42 0.26 -11.74
CA ILE A 29 -4.20 -0.75 -12.47
C ILE A 29 -4.60 -0.23 -13.86
N LEU A 30 -5.17 0.99 -13.94
CA LEU A 30 -5.59 1.57 -15.23
C LEU A 30 -4.39 1.80 -16.16
N SER A 31 -3.30 2.38 -15.66
CA SER A 31 -2.06 2.56 -16.41
C SER A 31 -1.48 1.21 -16.85
N SER A 32 -1.59 0.15 -16.05
CA SER A 32 -1.11 -1.17 -16.44
C SER A 32 -1.84 -1.74 -17.66
N LYS A 33 -3.13 -1.42 -17.82
CA LYS A 33 -3.94 -1.83 -18.97
C LYS A 33 -3.58 -1.05 -20.23
N SER A 34 -3.32 0.25 -20.09
CA SER A 34 -2.93 1.13 -21.19
C SER A 34 -1.54 0.81 -21.74
N VAL A 35 -0.56 0.59 -20.85
CA VAL A 35 0.83 0.39 -21.24
C VAL A 35 1.11 -1.04 -21.71
N GLY A 36 0.53 -2.04 -21.03
CA GLY A 36 0.76 -3.45 -21.36
C GLY A 36 2.21 -3.91 -21.19
N GLY A 37 2.51 -5.12 -21.68
CA GLY A 37 3.87 -5.68 -21.69
C GLY A 37 4.54 -5.78 -20.32
N LYS A 38 5.88 -5.69 -20.31
CA LYS A 38 6.69 -5.76 -19.08
C LYS A 38 6.49 -4.54 -18.17
N LEU A 39 6.18 -3.37 -18.72
CA LEU A 39 5.98 -2.15 -17.91
C LEU A 39 4.64 -2.22 -17.17
N GLY A 40 3.59 -2.67 -17.85
CA GLY A 40 2.30 -2.97 -17.24
C GLY A 40 2.38 -4.04 -16.15
N GLN A 41 3.22 -5.06 -16.32
CA GLN A 41 3.48 -6.04 -15.24
C GLN A 41 4.14 -5.39 -14.01
N GLY A 42 5.08 -4.46 -14.20
CA GLY A 42 5.67 -3.68 -13.11
C GLY A 42 4.61 -2.88 -12.34
N LEU A 43 3.72 -2.19 -13.07
CA LEU A 43 2.62 -1.43 -12.47
C LEU A 43 1.63 -2.32 -11.70
N LYS A 44 1.33 -3.53 -12.19
CA LYS A 44 0.50 -4.51 -11.47
C LYS A 44 1.14 -4.96 -10.15
N LYS A 45 2.47 -5.13 -10.13
CA LYS A 45 3.21 -5.45 -8.89
C LYS A 45 3.17 -4.30 -7.89
N VAL A 46 3.33 -3.06 -8.36
CA VAL A 46 3.16 -1.86 -7.52
C VAL A 46 1.75 -1.79 -6.96
N ALA A 47 0.72 -1.98 -7.79
CA ALA A 47 -0.67 -2.00 -7.36
C ALA A 47 -0.93 -3.09 -6.30
N ALA A 48 -0.44 -4.31 -6.53
CA ALA A 48 -0.58 -5.41 -5.58
C ALA A 48 0.12 -5.09 -4.24
N GLY A 49 1.35 -4.59 -4.28
CA GLY A 49 2.07 -4.18 -3.08
C GLY A 49 1.38 -3.04 -2.31
N ALA A 50 0.81 -2.07 -3.02
CA ALA A 50 0.01 -1.00 -2.40
C ALA A 50 -1.30 -1.51 -1.78
N ILE A 51 -1.97 -2.49 -2.39
CA ILE A 51 -3.16 -3.15 -1.80
C ILE A 51 -2.81 -3.80 -0.46
N PHE A 52 -1.68 -4.52 -0.36
CA PHE A 52 -1.24 -5.08 0.91
C PHE A 52 -1.01 -4.02 1.99
N HIS A 53 -0.47 -2.86 1.63
CA HIS A 53 -0.29 -1.73 2.56
C HIS A 53 -1.61 -1.04 2.94
N ILE A 54 -2.60 -1.02 2.06
CA ILE A 54 -3.96 -0.57 2.40
C ILE A 54 -4.61 -1.55 3.39
N LEU A 55 -4.48 -2.86 3.19
CA LEU A 55 -4.98 -3.87 4.13
C LEU A 55 -4.33 -3.72 5.52
N LEU A 56 -3.03 -3.43 5.56
CA LEU A 56 -2.32 -3.11 6.80
C LEU A 56 -2.90 -1.89 7.53
N LEU A 57 -3.18 -0.81 6.80
CA LEU A 57 -3.82 0.39 7.35
C LEU A 57 -5.20 0.09 7.93
N ILE A 58 -5.99 -0.77 7.27
CA ILE A 58 -7.29 -1.21 7.78
C ILE A 58 -7.12 -1.97 9.10
N ILE A 59 -6.14 -2.87 9.19
CA ILE A 59 -5.88 -3.64 10.42
C ILE A 59 -5.45 -2.74 11.56
N LEU A 60 -4.54 -1.79 11.29
CA LEU A 60 -4.14 -0.79 12.29
C LEU A 60 -5.33 0.03 12.78
N LEU A 61 -6.23 0.44 11.88
CA LEU A 61 -7.46 1.15 12.25
C LEU A 61 -8.36 0.30 13.15
N ILE A 62 -8.56 -0.98 12.83
CA ILE A 62 -9.37 -1.88 13.64
C ILE A 62 -8.80 -2.03 15.06
N ILE A 63 -7.48 -2.21 15.17
CA ILE A 63 -6.77 -2.31 16.45
C ILE A 63 -6.91 -1.01 17.25
N GLU A 64 -6.66 0.14 16.62
CA GLU A 64 -6.66 1.46 17.29
C GLU A 64 -8.06 1.87 17.75
N LEU A 65 -9.11 1.49 17.02
CA LEU A 65 -10.50 1.77 17.38
C LEU A 65 -11.02 0.89 18.52
N LYS A 66 -10.19 -0.02 19.08
CA LYS A 66 -10.56 -1.01 20.11
C LYS A 66 -11.87 -1.73 19.79
N GLN A 67 -12.16 -1.91 18.50
CA GLN A 67 -13.32 -2.70 18.12
C GLN A 67 -13.06 -4.13 18.57
N SER A 68 -14.03 -4.73 19.26
CA SER A 68 -13.97 -6.13 19.65
C SER A 68 -13.78 -6.97 18.39
N THR A 69 -12.56 -7.42 18.16
CA THR A 69 -12.23 -8.27 17.03
C THR A 69 -12.48 -9.72 17.43
N VAL A 70 -13.02 -10.49 16.49
CA VAL A 70 -13.13 -11.95 16.63
C VAL A 70 -11.74 -12.61 16.56
N ILE A 71 -10.75 -11.89 16.01
CA ILE A 71 -9.39 -12.38 15.76
C ILE A 71 -8.48 -11.97 16.93
N PRO A 72 -7.75 -12.91 17.56
CA PRO A 72 -6.75 -12.61 18.58
C PRO A 72 -5.71 -11.58 18.11
N VAL A 73 -5.22 -10.75 19.04
CA VAL A 73 -4.24 -9.68 18.74
C VAL A 73 -2.94 -10.27 18.22
N GLU A 74 -2.52 -11.43 18.74
CA GLU A 74 -1.34 -12.17 18.30
C GLU A 74 -1.45 -12.57 16.83
N ASP A 75 -2.60 -13.08 16.40
CA ASP A 75 -2.85 -13.46 15.00
C ASP A 75 -2.85 -12.25 14.08
N LEU A 76 -3.44 -11.13 14.53
CA LEU A 76 -3.38 -9.85 13.80
C LEU A 76 -1.95 -9.34 13.65
N ARG A 77 -1.08 -9.51 14.65
CA ARG A 77 0.34 -9.13 14.57
C ARG A 77 1.11 -9.99 13.57
N ILE A 78 0.87 -11.30 13.55
CA ILE A 78 1.51 -12.20 12.58
C ILE A 78 1.06 -11.84 11.17
N PHE A 79 -0.25 -11.65 10.97
CA PHE A 79 -0.80 -11.22 9.69
C PHE A 79 -0.23 -9.86 9.25
N PHE A 80 -0.08 -8.92 10.19
CA PHE A 80 0.54 -7.62 9.94
C PHE A 80 1.98 -7.76 9.44
N ILE A 81 2.80 -8.58 10.11
CA ILE A 81 4.19 -8.80 9.68
C ILE A 81 4.23 -9.43 8.28
N GLY A 82 3.42 -10.47 8.06
CA GLY A 82 3.35 -11.16 6.76
C GLY A 82 2.94 -10.22 5.63
N THR A 83 1.82 -9.51 5.77
CA THR A 83 1.35 -8.58 4.75
C THR A 83 2.31 -7.42 4.49
N ASN A 84 3.08 -6.98 5.50
CA ASN A 84 4.12 -5.96 5.33
C ASN A 84 5.28 -6.48 4.49
N ILE A 85 5.79 -7.67 4.81
CA ILE A 85 6.88 -8.30 4.04
C ILE A 85 6.44 -8.53 2.59
N PHE A 86 5.30 -9.17 2.37
CA PHE A 86 4.80 -9.46 1.03
C PHE A 86 4.51 -8.18 0.23
N GLY A 87 3.84 -7.21 0.84
CA GLY A 87 3.56 -5.92 0.22
C GLY A 87 4.85 -5.19 -0.18
N SER A 88 5.85 -5.17 0.70
CA SER A 88 7.13 -4.51 0.47
C SER A 88 7.91 -5.16 -0.67
N VAL A 89 7.97 -6.49 -0.70
CA VAL A 89 8.61 -7.25 -1.79
C VAL A 89 7.96 -6.93 -3.12
N LEU A 90 6.63 -6.90 -3.20
CA LEU A 90 5.91 -6.58 -4.43
C LEU A 90 6.16 -5.14 -4.91
N LEU A 91 6.19 -4.18 -3.99
CA LEU A 91 6.54 -2.78 -4.31
C LEU A 91 7.95 -2.70 -4.87
N ILE A 92 8.94 -3.28 -4.18
CA ILE A 92 10.35 -3.26 -4.61
C ILE A 92 10.50 -3.90 -5.99
N LEU A 93 9.93 -5.09 -6.20
CA LEU A 93 9.99 -5.78 -7.49
C LEU A 93 9.28 -4.98 -8.60
N GLY A 94 8.16 -4.33 -8.29
CA GLY A 94 7.45 -3.45 -9.20
C GLY A 94 8.29 -2.24 -9.61
N PHE A 95 8.86 -1.52 -8.65
CA PHE A 95 9.71 -0.36 -8.89
C PHE A 95 11.00 -0.72 -9.64
N ILE A 96 11.68 -1.80 -9.26
CA ILE A 96 12.88 -2.27 -9.99
C ILE A 96 12.54 -2.55 -11.45
N GLN A 97 11.40 -3.20 -11.71
CA GLN A 97 10.97 -3.50 -13.07
C GLN A 97 10.64 -2.23 -13.86
N ILE A 98 9.90 -1.29 -13.27
CA ILE A 98 9.59 0.00 -13.90
C ILE A 98 10.87 0.79 -14.18
N TYR A 99 11.80 0.86 -13.22
CA TYR A 99 13.07 1.57 -13.35
C TYR A 99 13.95 0.98 -14.46
N ARG A 100 14.12 -0.35 -14.50
CA ARG A 100 14.90 -1.03 -15.56
C ARG A 100 14.34 -0.73 -16.95
N ILE A 101 13.02 -0.83 -17.11
CA ILE A 101 12.36 -0.56 -18.39
C ILE A 101 12.44 0.93 -18.74
N GLY A 102 12.25 1.82 -17.76
CA GLY A 102 12.40 3.26 -17.97
C GLY A 102 13.81 3.64 -18.44
N LYS A 103 14.84 2.98 -17.92
CA LYS A 103 16.23 3.13 -18.36
C LYS A 103 16.44 2.60 -19.78
N GLU A 104 15.89 1.43 -20.11
CA GLU A 104 15.93 0.86 -21.46
C GLU A 104 15.26 1.78 -22.49
N LEU A 105 14.17 2.45 -22.09
CA LEU A 105 13.41 3.38 -22.94
C LEU A 105 13.98 4.82 -22.94
N LYS A 106 15.08 5.10 -22.22
CA LYS A 106 15.65 6.44 -22.04
C LYS A 106 14.63 7.48 -21.56
N LEU A 107 13.62 7.04 -20.79
CA LEU A 107 12.58 7.92 -20.22
C LEU A 107 13.09 8.76 -19.05
N PHE A 108 14.20 8.33 -18.46
CA PHE A 108 14.92 9.05 -17.41
C PHE A 108 16.33 9.32 -17.96
N TYR A 109 16.55 10.56 -18.39
CA TYR A 109 17.87 11.09 -18.78
C TYR A 109 18.67 11.45 -17.53
#